data_AF-A0A426U4M9-F1
#
_entry.id   AF-A0A426U4M9-F1
#
_cell.length_a   1.000
_cell.length_b   1.000
_cell.length_c   1.000
_cell.angle_alpha   90.00
_cell.angle_beta   90.00
_cell.angle_gamma   90.00
#
_symmetry.space_group_name_H-M   'P 1'
#
loop_
_entity.id
_entity.type
_entity.pdbx_description
1 polymer ?
#
loop_
_entity_poly.entity_id
_entity_poly.type
_entity_poly.pdbx_seq_one_letter_code
_entity_poly.pdbx_strand_id
1 'polypeptide(L)'
;MTHYRRLRLALLLLFALAMVLPAAQPSAAQEIRAILCYQWTPNVTIDCDNLASAGEQADPPWRVSRASISDFAEFTLSDFVMLAISRESATYLTEADLERIRDYVRGGGKLLLLDPAVAGLLDETLAAPQRTMITREIIPELTRHGLFTPGVGQRPNDLPQGNTGFIVPIQSLGEAWIPQTRVGSGEHSATTLASALLGQGRVVMAPAGLNSVDVAALIGFWTCCITLIGPDLSVNAIEVTQAIQDLDNSVRLLAGKRTYVRVHVSSPTVRSGVTATLSARYRPLLFGPYIVLPPVLTPINPGGTITVKPSPNRALLHDSFLFELPASWRNLTGQFQFTARIDPANTVNDLNTSNNLLTTTISFLSGPTMHLRIYNVRYTVGNNTHLATNLHLNNLENW
;
A
#
# COMPACT_ATOMS: atom_id res chain seq x y z
N MET A 1 -19.97 35.47 39.29
CA MET A 1 -20.06 35.90 37.87
C MET A 1 -18.80 36.61 37.33
N THR A 2 -17.97 37.23 38.17
CA THR A 2 -16.76 37.97 37.76
C THR A 2 -15.60 37.08 37.27
N HIS A 3 -15.42 35.88 37.82
CA HIS A 3 -14.38 34.94 37.35
C HIS A 3 -14.63 34.40 35.94
N TYR A 4 -15.89 34.15 35.57
CA TYR A 4 -16.25 33.60 34.26
C TYR A 4 -16.00 34.60 33.12
N ARG A 5 -16.16 35.90 33.39
CA ARG A 5 -15.84 36.96 32.42
C ARG A 5 -14.34 37.10 32.17
N ARG A 6 -13.51 36.97 33.22
CA ARG A 6 -12.04 37.01 33.08
C ARG A 6 -11.51 35.81 32.31
N LEU A 7 -12.07 34.62 32.53
CA LEU A 7 -11.70 33.41 31.80
C LEU A 7 -12.07 33.50 30.31
N ARG A 8 -13.28 33.99 29.97
CA ARG A 8 -13.67 34.21 28.57
C ARG A 8 -12.82 35.25 27.86
N LEU A 9 -12.46 36.35 28.54
CA LEU A 9 -11.61 37.37 27.94
C LEU A 9 -10.19 36.85 27.69
N ALA A 10 -9.64 36.07 28.63
CA ALA A 10 -8.33 35.43 28.48
C ALA A 10 -8.31 34.41 27.33
N LEU A 11 -9.36 33.60 27.19
CA LEU A 11 -9.50 32.64 26.08
C LEU A 11 -9.65 33.34 24.72
N LEU A 12 -10.41 34.44 24.64
CA LEU A 12 -10.54 35.23 23.42
C LEU A 12 -9.22 35.92 23.03
N LEU A 13 -8.45 36.40 24.01
CA LEU A 13 -7.12 36.96 23.78
C LEU A 13 -6.11 35.90 23.31
N LEU A 14 -6.14 34.69 23.87
CA LEU A 14 -5.33 33.56 23.42
C LEU A 14 -5.68 33.11 21.99
N PHE A 15 -6.97 33.11 21.64
CA PHE A 15 -7.42 32.76 20.29
C PHE A 15 -7.04 33.82 19.26
N ALA A 16 -7.16 35.10 19.61
CA ALA A 16 -6.72 36.20 18.76
C ALA A 16 -5.20 36.21 18.56
N LEU A 17 -4.42 35.89 19.61
CA LEU A 17 -2.96 35.79 19.52
C LEU A 17 -2.51 34.61 18.63
N ALA A 18 -3.24 33.49 18.67
CA ALA A 18 -2.98 32.33 17.81
C ALA A 18 -3.31 32.56 16.32
N MET A 19 -4.18 33.51 16.00
CA MET A 19 -4.52 33.85 14.60
C MET A 19 -3.61 34.90 13.97
N VAL A 20 -2.89 35.69 14.76
CA VAL A 20 -2.03 36.78 14.26
C VAL A 20 -0.56 36.38 14.17
N LEU A 21 -0.16 35.31 14.86
CA LEU A 21 1.17 34.73 14.66
C LEU A 21 1.17 33.97 13.33
N PRO A 22 1.94 34.40 12.31
CA PRO A 22 2.17 33.55 11.15
C PRO A 22 2.72 32.23 11.68
N ALA A 23 2.10 31.12 11.28
CA ALA A 23 2.70 29.82 11.52
C ALA A 23 4.11 29.89 10.94
N ALA A 24 5.12 30.02 11.80
CA ALA A 24 6.48 29.72 11.43
C ALA A 24 6.41 28.25 11.04
N GLN A 25 6.21 27.98 9.75
CA GLN A 25 6.52 26.67 9.21
C GLN A 25 7.95 26.46 9.67
N PRO A 26 8.23 25.45 10.52
CA PRO A 26 9.62 25.08 10.72
C PRO A 26 10.13 24.87 9.30
N SER A 27 11.12 25.66 8.87
CA SER A 27 11.91 25.29 7.72
C SER A 27 12.34 23.88 8.04
N ALA A 28 11.72 22.89 7.39
CA ALA A 28 12.06 21.50 7.60
C ALA A 28 13.54 21.46 7.29
N ALA A 29 14.36 21.41 8.33
CA ALA A 29 15.79 21.21 8.18
C ALA A 29 15.85 19.92 7.40
N GLN A 30 16.18 20.05 6.12
CA GLN A 30 16.05 18.99 5.13
C GLN A 30 16.87 17.83 5.68
N GLU A 31 16.16 16.83 6.21
CA GLU A 31 16.77 15.76 6.98
C GLU A 31 17.73 15.07 6.04
N ILE A 32 19.03 15.28 6.27
CA ILE A 32 20.06 14.78 5.37
C ILE A 32 19.94 13.26 5.42
N ARG A 33 19.47 12.68 4.32
CA ARG A 33 19.28 11.24 4.22
C ARG A 33 20.65 10.58 4.22
N ALA A 34 20.89 9.70 5.19
CA ALA A 34 22.13 8.96 5.31
C ALA A 34 21.97 7.58 4.68
N ILE A 35 22.93 7.18 3.83
CA ILE A 35 23.05 5.84 3.27
C ILE A 35 24.34 5.21 3.80
N LEU A 36 24.25 3.96 4.25
CA LEU A 36 25.41 3.16 4.59
C LEU A 36 25.78 2.30 3.38
N CYS A 37 27.02 2.40 2.89
CA CYS A 37 27.52 1.57 1.81
C CYS A 37 28.54 0.57 2.36
N TYR A 38 28.20 -0.71 2.34
CA TYR A 38 29.06 -1.80 2.74
C TYR A 38 29.95 -2.24 1.57
N GLN A 39 31.26 -2.21 1.77
CA GLN A 39 32.26 -2.63 0.79
C GLN A 39 33.38 -3.47 1.39
N TRP A 40 33.76 -4.52 0.66
CA TRP A 40 34.76 -5.47 1.13
C TRP A 40 36.21 -5.02 0.90
N THR A 41 36.56 -4.50 -0.29
CA THR A 41 37.96 -4.09 -0.58
C THR A 41 38.09 -2.62 -0.96
N PRO A 42 39.17 -1.94 -0.50
CA PRO A 42 39.48 -0.58 -0.93
C PRO A 42 39.86 -0.47 -2.42
N ASN A 43 40.12 -1.60 -3.10
CA ASN A 43 40.53 -1.62 -4.51
C ASN A 43 39.34 -1.69 -5.49
N VAL A 44 38.13 -1.99 -5.01
CA VAL A 44 36.87 -1.86 -5.78
C VAL A 44 36.07 -0.67 -5.22
N THR A 45 36.77 0.43 -5.02
CA THR A 45 36.28 1.70 -4.45
C THR A 45 35.15 2.34 -5.26
N ILE A 46 35.02 1.92 -6.52
CA ILE A 46 34.17 2.54 -7.53
C ILE A 46 32.69 2.56 -7.10
N ASP A 47 32.16 1.53 -6.45
CA ASP A 47 30.71 1.47 -6.17
C ASP A 47 30.28 2.47 -5.09
N CYS A 48 30.93 2.46 -3.92
CA CYS A 48 30.60 3.40 -2.85
C CYS A 48 31.07 4.84 -3.15
N ASP A 49 32.16 5.02 -3.90
CA ASP A 49 32.59 6.35 -4.35
C ASP A 49 31.62 6.95 -5.38
N ASN A 50 31.15 6.13 -6.33
CA ASN A 50 30.12 6.56 -7.27
C ASN A 50 28.83 6.90 -6.54
N LEU A 51 28.45 6.11 -5.54
CA LEU A 51 27.28 6.35 -4.70
C LEU A 51 27.41 7.64 -3.89
N ALA A 52 28.58 7.92 -3.33
CA ALA A 52 28.85 9.15 -2.59
C ALA A 52 28.80 10.37 -3.51
N SER A 53 29.48 10.31 -4.66
CA SER A 53 29.49 11.37 -5.68
C SER A 53 28.08 11.66 -6.22
N ALA A 54 27.30 10.60 -6.42
CA ALA A 54 25.90 10.65 -6.77
C ALA A 54 25.05 11.36 -5.71
N GLY A 55 25.30 11.05 -4.43
CA GLY A 55 24.63 11.64 -3.28
C GLY A 55 24.78 13.15 -3.18
N GLU A 56 25.98 13.64 -3.50
CA GLU A 56 26.30 15.07 -3.50
C GLU A 56 25.58 15.85 -4.61
N GLN A 57 25.30 15.20 -5.75
CA GLN A 57 24.66 15.82 -6.92
C GLN A 57 23.12 15.74 -6.91
N ALA A 58 22.55 14.97 -5.99
CA ALA A 58 21.11 14.79 -5.90
C ALA A 58 20.41 15.99 -5.23
N ASP A 59 19.12 16.15 -5.50
CA ASP A 59 18.25 17.13 -4.86
C ASP A 59 17.00 16.42 -4.28
N PRO A 60 16.86 16.27 -2.94
CA PRO A 60 17.80 16.69 -1.90
C PRO A 60 19.14 15.95 -1.96
N PRO A 61 20.25 16.56 -1.51
CA PRO A 61 21.52 15.86 -1.35
C PRO A 61 21.43 14.84 -0.20
N TRP A 62 22.22 13.77 -0.30
CA TRP A 62 22.28 12.70 0.68
C TRP A 62 23.73 12.31 0.96
N ARG A 63 24.00 11.81 2.16
CA ARG A 63 25.36 11.45 2.62
C ARG A 63 25.56 9.95 2.56
N VAL A 64 26.73 9.52 2.11
CA VAL A 64 27.11 8.11 2.10
C VAL A 64 28.20 7.86 3.12
N SER A 65 27.87 7.13 4.18
CA SER A 65 28.84 6.55 5.11
C SER A 65 29.33 5.22 4.56
N ARG A 66 30.61 4.90 4.76
CA ARG A 66 31.20 3.64 4.29
C ARG A 66 31.41 2.73 5.47
N ALA A 67 31.03 1.47 5.29
CA ALA A 67 31.41 0.39 6.18
C ALA A 67 32.28 -0.60 5.41
N SER A 68 33.40 -0.96 6.02
CA SER A 68 34.17 -2.14 5.71
C SER A 68 33.66 -3.36 6.49
N ILE A 69 34.25 -4.53 6.25
CA ILE A 69 33.98 -5.71 7.07
C ILE A 69 34.33 -5.53 8.55
N SER A 70 35.40 -4.77 8.85
CA SER A 70 35.90 -4.63 10.21
C SER A 70 35.06 -3.71 11.10
N ASP A 71 34.31 -2.79 10.52
CA ASP A 71 33.57 -1.74 11.24
C ASP A 71 32.05 -1.79 10.98
N PHE A 72 31.53 -2.69 10.12
CA PHE A 72 30.08 -2.82 9.90
C PHE A 72 29.28 -3.11 11.17
N ALA A 73 29.89 -3.77 12.15
CA ALA A 73 29.30 -4.00 13.47
C ALA A 73 29.12 -2.71 14.29
N GLU A 74 29.90 -1.67 14.01
CA GLU A 74 29.90 -0.41 14.76
C GLU A 74 28.76 0.53 14.33
N PHE A 75 28.18 0.31 13.15
CA PHE A 75 27.07 1.09 12.65
C PHE A 75 25.71 0.59 13.16
N THR A 76 24.87 1.53 13.58
CA THR A 76 23.45 1.28 13.87
C THR A 76 22.64 1.46 12.59
N LEU A 77 22.15 0.37 12.00
CA LEU A 77 21.51 0.42 10.68
C LEU A 77 20.25 1.30 10.62
N SER A 78 19.53 1.46 11.74
CA SER A 78 18.34 2.33 11.82
C SER A 78 18.65 3.83 11.67
N ASP A 79 19.92 4.22 11.79
CA ASP A 79 20.35 5.61 11.57
C ASP A 79 20.41 5.96 10.07
N PHE A 80 20.25 4.96 9.20
CA PHE A 80 20.34 5.08 7.75
C PHE A 80 18.98 4.81 7.11
N VAL A 81 18.65 5.59 6.08
CA VAL A 81 17.42 5.38 5.29
C VAL A 81 17.56 4.24 4.30
N MET A 82 18.80 3.84 4.00
CA MET A 82 19.13 2.77 3.07
C MET A 82 20.49 2.18 3.41
N LEU A 83 20.60 0.87 3.27
CA LEU A 83 21.84 0.12 3.25
C LEU A 83 22.12 -0.27 1.79
N ALA A 84 23.33 -0.04 1.30
CA ALA A 84 23.79 -0.52 0.01
C ALA A 84 24.90 -1.55 0.20
N ILE A 85 24.79 -2.71 -0.43
CA ILE A 85 25.81 -3.77 -0.40
C ILE A 85 26.47 -3.81 -1.77
N SER A 86 27.75 -3.43 -1.80
CA SER A 86 28.56 -3.39 -3.01
C SER A 86 28.86 -4.79 -3.55
N ARG A 87 29.37 -4.85 -4.78
CA ARG A 87 29.73 -6.10 -5.46
C ARG A 87 30.77 -6.90 -4.67
N GLU A 88 30.72 -8.23 -4.82
CA GLU A 88 31.66 -9.19 -4.23
C GLU A 88 31.71 -9.17 -2.70
N SER A 89 30.68 -8.62 -2.08
CA SER A 89 30.54 -8.55 -0.62
C SER A 89 29.89 -9.80 -0.03
N ALA A 90 29.15 -10.57 -0.83
CA ALA A 90 28.33 -11.68 -0.34
C ALA A 90 29.13 -12.75 0.41
N THR A 91 30.33 -13.07 -0.06
CA THR A 91 31.20 -14.10 0.54
C THR A 91 31.80 -13.72 1.89
N TYR A 92 31.64 -12.46 2.30
CA TYR A 92 32.28 -11.90 3.48
C TYR A 92 31.29 -11.49 4.58
N LEU A 93 30.00 -11.51 4.29
CA LEU A 93 28.96 -11.31 5.29
C LEU A 93 28.87 -12.54 6.18
N THR A 94 28.97 -12.35 7.49
CA THR A 94 28.72 -13.42 8.46
C THR A 94 27.21 -13.65 8.62
N GLU A 95 26.79 -14.79 9.19
CA GLU A 95 25.37 -15.00 9.52
C GLU A 95 24.83 -13.93 10.48
N ALA A 96 25.67 -13.41 11.38
CA ALA A 96 25.28 -12.31 12.26
C ALA A 96 25.02 -11.01 11.48
N ASP A 97 25.82 -10.73 10.45
CA ASP A 97 25.59 -9.59 9.56
C ASP A 97 24.31 -9.77 8.74
N LEU A 98 24.11 -10.97 8.19
CA LEU A 98 22.90 -11.30 7.43
C LEU A 98 21.64 -11.15 8.29
N GLU A 99 21.65 -11.63 9.54
CA GLU A 99 20.50 -11.45 10.45
C GLU A 99 20.24 -9.97 10.76
N ARG A 100 21.29 -9.18 11.03
CA ARG A 100 21.15 -7.72 11.21
C ARG A 100 20.54 -7.04 9.99
N ILE A 101 20.95 -7.44 8.79
CA ILE A 101 20.39 -6.92 7.53
C ILE A 101 18.93 -7.35 7.39
N ARG A 102 18.58 -8.62 7.65
CA ARG A 102 17.20 -9.12 7.62
C ARG A 102 16.32 -8.32 8.57
N ASP A 103 16.76 -8.11 9.81
CA ASP A 103 16.01 -7.35 10.82
C ASP A 103 15.81 -5.89 10.42
N TYR A 104 16.86 -5.24 9.92
CA TYR A 104 16.78 -3.88 9.40
C TYR A 104 15.75 -3.76 8.28
N VAL A 105 15.79 -4.67 7.28
CA VAL A 105 14.82 -4.64 6.18
C VAL A 105 13.41 -4.99 6.68
N ARG A 106 13.24 -6.04 7.50
CA ARG A 106 11.92 -6.39 8.06
C ARG A 106 11.29 -5.25 8.86
N GLY A 107 12.11 -4.42 9.52
CA GLY A 107 11.72 -3.21 10.25
C GLY A 107 11.42 -1.98 9.38
N GLY A 108 11.39 -2.12 8.05
CA GLY A 108 11.08 -1.03 7.11
C GLY A 108 12.29 -0.40 6.44
N GLY A 109 13.50 -0.87 6.74
CA GLY A 109 14.73 -0.44 6.10
C GLY A 109 14.75 -0.73 4.60
N LYS A 110 15.47 0.09 3.83
CA LYS A 110 15.68 -0.10 2.40
C LYS A 110 17.05 -0.72 2.15
N LEU A 111 17.11 -1.74 1.29
CA LEU A 111 18.33 -2.42 0.92
C LEU A 111 18.56 -2.34 -0.59
N LEU A 112 19.73 -1.85 -0.99
CA LEU A 112 20.21 -1.84 -2.36
C LEU A 112 21.31 -2.90 -2.53
N LEU A 113 21.05 -3.90 -3.36
CA LEU A 113 22.00 -4.97 -3.69
C LEU A 113 22.65 -4.67 -5.03
N LEU A 114 23.96 -4.41 -4.99
CA LEU A 114 24.82 -4.40 -6.18
C LEU A 114 25.44 -5.79 -6.40
N ASP A 115 25.53 -6.60 -5.33
CA ASP A 115 25.85 -8.02 -5.40
C ASP A 115 24.57 -8.89 -5.35
N PRO A 116 24.13 -9.48 -6.46
CA PRO A 116 22.93 -10.31 -6.48
C PRO A 116 23.08 -11.60 -5.66
N ALA A 117 24.31 -12.04 -5.36
CA ALA A 117 24.54 -13.24 -4.56
C ALA A 117 24.03 -13.11 -3.12
N VAL A 118 23.94 -11.88 -2.60
CA VAL A 118 23.44 -11.61 -1.24
C VAL A 118 21.96 -11.91 -1.11
N ALA A 119 21.18 -11.75 -2.18
CA ALA A 119 19.73 -11.85 -2.12
C ALA A 119 19.27 -13.24 -1.61
N GLY A 120 19.88 -14.31 -2.13
CA GLY A 120 19.56 -15.69 -1.70
C GLY A 120 20.04 -16.03 -0.30
N LEU A 121 20.99 -15.28 0.26
CA LEU A 121 21.44 -15.44 1.65
C LEU A 121 20.48 -14.77 2.64
N LEU A 122 19.72 -13.77 2.20
CA LEU A 122 18.73 -13.10 3.03
C LEU A 122 17.44 -13.90 3.15
N ASP A 123 16.96 -14.42 2.02
CA ASP A 123 15.75 -15.23 1.92
C ASP A 123 15.84 -16.10 0.65
N GLU A 124 15.53 -17.39 0.76
CA GLU A 124 15.60 -18.31 -0.38
C GLU A 124 14.64 -17.93 -1.51
N THR A 125 13.52 -17.28 -1.20
CA THR A 125 12.56 -16.77 -2.20
C THR A 125 13.10 -15.57 -2.98
N LEU A 126 14.13 -14.90 -2.43
CA LEU A 126 14.86 -13.82 -3.07
C LEU A 126 16.08 -14.30 -3.85
N ALA A 127 16.40 -15.60 -3.82
CA ALA A 127 17.55 -16.14 -4.51
C ALA A 127 17.55 -15.76 -5.99
N ALA A 128 18.62 -15.09 -6.40
CA ALA A 128 18.88 -14.89 -7.81
C ALA A 128 19.33 -16.24 -8.41
N PRO A 129 18.89 -16.55 -9.63
CA PRO A 129 19.31 -17.74 -10.35
C PRO A 129 20.80 -17.62 -10.67
N GLN A 130 21.48 -18.77 -10.78
CA GLN A 130 22.91 -18.78 -11.10
C GLN A 130 23.20 -18.04 -12.42
N ARG A 131 24.25 -17.21 -12.41
CA ARG A 131 24.70 -16.42 -13.56
C ARG A 131 24.84 -17.32 -14.78
N THR A 132 24.01 -17.12 -15.80
CA THR A 132 24.20 -17.79 -17.09
C THR A 132 24.97 -16.84 -18.00
N MET A 133 26.20 -17.21 -18.38
CA MET A 133 26.88 -16.48 -19.46
C MET A 133 26.18 -16.80 -20.78
N ILE A 134 25.58 -15.79 -21.42
CA ILE A 134 25.01 -15.94 -22.76
C ILE A 134 26.05 -15.42 -23.77
N THR A 135 26.45 -16.27 -24.71
CA THR A 135 27.36 -15.90 -25.81
C THR A 135 26.64 -15.06 -26.87
N ARG A 136 27.43 -14.29 -27.62
CA ARG A 136 27.04 -13.15 -28.48
C ARG A 136 26.02 -13.44 -29.60
N GLU A 137 25.73 -14.70 -29.91
CA GLU A 137 24.89 -15.09 -31.07
C GLU A 137 23.36 -15.01 -30.82
N ILE A 138 22.91 -14.92 -29.57
CA ILE A 138 21.46 -15.05 -29.22
C ILE A 138 20.75 -13.68 -29.11
N ILE A 139 21.46 -12.58 -29.36
CA ILE A 139 21.01 -11.20 -29.09
C ILE A 139 19.70 -10.78 -29.79
N PRO A 140 19.40 -11.17 -31.05
CA PRO A 140 18.17 -10.73 -31.71
C PRO A 140 16.87 -11.34 -31.15
N GLU A 141 16.93 -12.54 -30.57
CA GLU A 141 15.76 -13.24 -30.03
C GLU A 141 15.36 -12.77 -28.62
N LEU A 142 16.32 -12.21 -27.86
CA LEU A 142 16.14 -11.83 -26.46
C LEU A 142 15.18 -10.66 -26.24
N THR A 143 14.99 -9.78 -27.23
CA THR A 143 14.02 -8.67 -27.19
C THR A 143 12.55 -9.10 -27.23
N ARG A 144 12.24 -10.35 -27.62
CA ARG A 144 10.84 -10.85 -27.70
C ARG A 144 10.32 -11.54 -26.43
N HIS A 145 11.18 -11.90 -25.48
CA HIS A 145 10.82 -12.82 -24.38
C HIS A 145 10.89 -12.22 -22.96
N GLY A 146 10.92 -10.89 -22.82
CA GLY A 146 10.78 -10.23 -21.50
C GLY A 146 12.01 -10.36 -20.60
N LEU A 147 13.22 -10.48 -21.14
CA LEU A 147 14.46 -10.72 -20.38
C LEU A 147 15.17 -9.39 -20.02
N PHE A 148 15.88 -9.35 -18.88
CA PHE A 148 16.64 -8.16 -18.46
C PHE A 148 17.85 -7.96 -19.36
N THR A 149 17.88 -6.88 -20.13
CA THR A 149 19.10 -6.42 -20.81
C THR A 149 19.49 -5.06 -20.24
N PRO A 150 20.74 -4.87 -19.76
CA PRO A 150 21.31 -3.53 -19.78
C PRO A 150 21.41 -3.14 -21.25
N GLY A 151 20.64 -2.13 -21.66
CA GLY A 151 20.56 -1.73 -23.06
C GLY A 151 21.94 -1.29 -23.57
N VAL A 152 22.57 -2.12 -24.41
CA VAL A 152 23.70 -1.71 -25.21
C VAL A 152 23.13 -0.89 -26.38
N GLY A 153 23.11 0.43 -26.23
CA GLY A 153 22.93 1.33 -27.37
C GLY A 153 24.03 1.08 -28.41
N GLN A 154 23.79 1.47 -29.67
CA GLN A 154 24.80 1.37 -30.73
C GLN A 154 26.14 1.94 -30.24
N ARG A 155 27.19 1.13 -30.33
CA ARG A 155 28.54 1.47 -29.86
C ARG A 155 29.11 2.63 -30.68
N PRO A 156 29.59 3.72 -30.05
CA PRO A 156 30.71 4.48 -30.61
C PRO A 156 31.92 3.53 -30.72
N ASN A 157 32.72 3.66 -31.77
CA ASN A 157 33.85 2.77 -32.07
C ASN A 157 35.01 2.82 -31.04
N ASP A 158 34.85 3.59 -29.96
CA ASP A 158 35.96 4.10 -29.16
C ASP A 158 35.96 3.58 -27.71
N LEU A 159 35.06 2.65 -27.34
CA LEU A 159 35.03 2.04 -26.01
C LEU A 159 35.84 0.73 -25.91
N PRO A 160 36.59 0.50 -24.80
CA PRO A 160 37.40 -0.71 -24.61
C PRO A 160 36.58 -2.01 -24.70
N GLN A 161 37.19 -3.08 -25.26
CA GLN A 161 36.50 -4.34 -25.60
C GLN A 161 36.00 -5.20 -24.43
N GLY A 162 36.09 -4.78 -23.17
CA GLY A 162 35.74 -5.62 -22.01
C GLY A 162 34.58 -5.06 -21.19
N ASN A 163 33.36 -5.55 -21.45
CA ASN A 163 32.28 -5.77 -20.46
C ASN A 163 30.92 -5.87 -21.18
N THR A 164 30.58 -7.06 -21.65
CA THR A 164 29.18 -7.39 -21.94
C THR A 164 28.48 -7.66 -20.60
N GLY A 165 27.52 -6.79 -20.24
CA GLY A 165 26.73 -6.94 -19.02
C GLY A 165 25.96 -8.27 -18.99
N PHE A 166 25.80 -8.81 -17.79
CA PHE A 166 25.06 -10.04 -17.55
C PHE A 166 23.55 -9.83 -17.80
N ILE A 167 22.91 -10.79 -18.47
CA ILE A 167 21.47 -10.85 -18.70
C ILE A 167 20.89 -11.77 -17.64
N VAL A 168 19.90 -11.29 -16.88
CA VAL A 168 19.14 -12.11 -15.93
C VAL A 168 17.76 -12.38 -16.55
N PRO A 169 17.39 -13.63 -16.83
CA PRO A 169 16.02 -13.91 -17.29
C PRO A 169 14.97 -13.52 -16.24
N ILE A 170 13.90 -12.82 -16.64
CA ILE A 170 12.79 -12.47 -15.72
C ILE A 170 12.17 -13.71 -15.06
N GLN A 171 12.10 -14.79 -15.83
CA GLN A 171 11.56 -16.09 -15.44
C GLN A 171 12.45 -16.80 -14.42
N SER A 172 13.69 -16.34 -14.29
CA SER A 172 14.68 -16.93 -13.40
C SER A 172 14.80 -16.16 -12.08
N LEU A 173 14.26 -14.94 -11.99
CA LEU A 173 14.09 -14.29 -10.70
C LEU A 173 13.06 -15.06 -9.87
N GLY A 174 13.31 -15.24 -8.58
CA GLY A 174 12.31 -15.82 -7.66
C GLY A 174 10.98 -15.06 -7.71
N GLU A 175 9.88 -15.74 -7.37
CA GLU A 175 8.50 -15.20 -7.48
C GLU A 175 8.28 -13.88 -6.71
N ALA A 176 9.16 -13.58 -5.74
CA ALA A 176 9.12 -12.37 -4.94
C ALA A 176 9.61 -11.10 -5.68
N TRP A 177 10.28 -11.23 -6.82
CA TRP A 177 10.86 -10.10 -7.55
C TRP A 177 9.89 -9.47 -8.54
N ILE A 178 9.72 -8.15 -8.42
CA ILE A 178 8.97 -7.32 -9.37
C ILE A 178 9.97 -6.59 -10.26
N PRO A 179 10.00 -6.84 -11.58
CA PRO A 179 10.83 -6.11 -12.52
C PRO A 179 10.33 -4.65 -12.60
N GLN A 180 11.26 -3.71 -12.53
CA GLN A 180 11.02 -2.30 -12.74
C GLN A 180 11.92 -1.81 -13.88
N THR A 181 11.34 -1.64 -15.06
CA THR A 181 12.03 -1.02 -16.19
C THR A 181 11.94 0.48 -16.07
N ARG A 182 13.08 1.18 -16.04
CA ARG A 182 13.13 2.60 -16.37
C ARG A 182 13.78 2.77 -17.74
N VAL A 183 13.04 3.38 -18.66
CA VAL A 183 13.60 3.94 -19.88
C VAL A 183 14.28 5.25 -19.46
N GLY A 184 15.60 5.31 -19.52
CA GLY A 184 16.34 6.56 -19.31
C GLY A 184 15.92 7.60 -20.36
N SER A 185 15.91 8.88 -19.98
CA SER A 185 15.74 9.98 -20.93
C SER A 185 17.11 10.31 -21.53
N GLY A 186 17.42 9.73 -22.69
CA GLY A 186 18.66 9.95 -23.44
C GLY A 186 18.96 8.80 -24.41
N GLU A 187 19.92 8.98 -25.32
CA GLU A 187 20.32 7.97 -26.34
C GLU A 187 20.97 6.70 -25.74
N HIS A 188 21.20 6.65 -24.43
CA HIS A 188 21.92 5.56 -23.78
C HIS A 188 21.25 5.15 -22.46
N SER A 189 20.99 3.83 -22.37
CA SER A 189 20.65 3.06 -21.16
C SER A 189 19.17 3.00 -20.75
N ALA A 190 18.53 1.87 -21.07
CA ALA A 190 17.42 1.36 -20.27
C ALA A 190 18.02 0.59 -19.09
N THR A 191 17.76 1.06 -17.87
CA THR A 191 18.16 0.37 -16.63
C THR A 191 16.96 -0.41 -16.14
N THR A 192 17.05 -1.73 -16.24
CA THR A 192 16.05 -2.63 -15.66
C THR A 192 16.50 -3.04 -14.27
N LEU A 193 15.69 -2.70 -13.27
CA LEU A 193 15.88 -3.07 -11.88
C LEU A 193 14.92 -4.19 -11.53
N ALA A 194 15.19 -4.91 -10.45
CA ALA A 194 14.20 -5.74 -9.80
C ALA A 194 14.03 -5.24 -8.37
N SER A 195 12.82 -5.26 -7.83
CA SER A 195 12.59 -4.99 -6.41
C SER A 195 11.70 -6.06 -5.80
N ALA A 196 11.98 -6.44 -4.57
CA ALA A 196 11.19 -7.37 -3.79
C ALA A 196 10.90 -6.76 -2.40
N LEU A 197 9.87 -7.28 -1.73
CA LEU A 197 9.61 -6.96 -0.33
C LEU A 197 10.20 -8.04 0.57
N LEU A 198 10.72 -7.61 1.72
CA LEU A 198 11.15 -8.50 2.79
C LEU A 198 10.63 -7.92 4.11
N GLY A 199 9.53 -8.48 4.62
CA GLY A 199 8.79 -7.88 5.73
C GLY A 199 8.19 -6.52 5.34
N GLN A 200 8.45 -5.48 6.13
CA GLN A 200 7.97 -4.12 5.84
C GLN A 200 8.95 -3.32 4.94
N GLY A 201 10.16 -3.82 4.72
CA GLY A 201 11.18 -3.16 3.93
C GLY A 201 11.25 -3.65 2.50
N ARG A 202 12.20 -3.07 1.76
CA ARG A 202 12.35 -3.30 0.32
C ARG A 202 13.79 -3.64 -0.01
N VAL A 203 13.95 -4.67 -0.84
CA VAL A 203 15.21 -5.06 -1.45
C VAL A 203 15.17 -4.66 -2.92
N VAL A 204 16.19 -3.97 -3.41
CA VAL A 204 16.33 -3.56 -4.81
C VAL A 204 17.61 -4.15 -5.36
N MET A 205 17.53 -4.79 -6.52
CA MET A 205 18.68 -5.27 -7.27
C MET A 205 18.94 -4.31 -8.43
N ALA A 206 20.16 -3.78 -8.51
CA ALA A 206 20.60 -2.93 -9.61
C ALA A 206 21.63 -3.65 -10.48
N PRO A 207 21.65 -3.39 -11.81
CA PRO A 207 22.63 -3.99 -12.69
C PRO A 207 24.05 -3.51 -12.35
N ALA A 208 25.02 -4.41 -12.53
CA ALA A 208 26.43 -4.08 -12.38
C ALA A 208 26.86 -3.06 -13.45
N GLY A 209 27.59 -2.02 -13.04
CA GLY A 209 28.22 -1.06 -13.96
C GLY A 209 27.49 0.26 -14.18
N LEU A 210 26.54 0.63 -13.32
CA LEU A 210 25.97 1.98 -13.35
C LEU A 210 27.06 3.03 -13.04
N ASN A 211 27.15 4.07 -13.86
CA ASN A 211 27.95 5.25 -13.56
C ASN A 211 27.27 6.06 -12.43
N SER A 212 28.01 6.98 -11.81
CA SER A 212 27.52 7.77 -10.67
C SER A 212 26.23 8.54 -10.96
N VAL A 213 26.04 9.04 -12.19
CA VAL A 213 24.87 9.87 -12.54
C VAL A 213 23.57 9.03 -12.61
N ASP A 214 23.65 7.81 -13.14
CA ASP A 214 22.50 6.89 -13.23
C ASP A 214 22.07 6.40 -11.85
N VAL A 215 23.03 6.15 -10.95
CA VAL A 215 22.77 5.75 -9.55
C VAL A 215 22.14 6.90 -8.75
N ALA A 216 22.60 8.14 -8.95
CA ALA A 216 22.07 9.34 -8.28
C ALA A 216 20.59 9.57 -8.59
N ALA A 217 20.24 9.57 -9.88
CA ALA A 217 18.89 9.79 -10.35
C ALA A 217 17.94 8.66 -9.91
N LEU A 218 18.48 7.45 -9.77
CA LEU A 218 17.75 6.29 -9.29
C LEU A 218 17.47 6.45 -7.80
N ILE A 219 18.49 6.65 -6.98
CA ILE A 219 18.33 6.72 -5.52
C ILE A 219 17.62 7.99 -5.08
N GLY A 220 17.77 9.12 -5.79
CA GLY A 220 16.95 10.31 -5.58
C GLY A 220 15.45 10.01 -5.73
N PHE A 221 15.07 9.22 -6.74
CA PHE A 221 13.69 8.75 -6.91
C PHE A 221 13.24 7.83 -5.75
N TRP A 222 14.09 6.90 -5.30
CA TRP A 222 13.77 5.95 -4.21
C TRP A 222 13.76 6.56 -2.80
N THR A 223 14.63 7.54 -2.55
CA THR A 223 14.74 8.20 -1.25
C THR A 223 13.68 9.28 -1.10
N CYS A 224 13.37 10.04 -2.16
CA CYS A 224 12.39 11.11 -2.10
C CYS A 224 10.95 10.62 -2.06
N CYS A 225 10.56 9.78 -3.02
CA CYS A 225 9.15 9.75 -3.33
C CYS A 225 8.71 8.49 -4.09
N ILE A 226 9.31 7.34 -3.78
CA ILE A 226 8.58 6.07 -3.95
C ILE A 226 7.57 5.96 -2.82
N THR A 227 6.44 6.62 -3.06
CA THR A 227 5.15 6.01 -2.77
C THR A 227 5.23 4.56 -3.24
N LEU A 228 4.95 3.60 -2.36
CA LEU A 228 4.90 2.17 -2.70
C LEU A 228 4.36 1.99 -4.12
N ILE A 229 5.22 1.65 -5.09
CA ILE A 229 4.77 1.45 -6.48
C ILE A 229 4.02 0.13 -6.47
N GLY A 230 2.72 0.27 -6.23
CA GLY A 230 1.70 -0.74 -6.06
C GLY A 230 0.39 0.02 -5.83
N PRO A 231 -0.77 -0.56 -6.13
CA PRO A 231 -2.01 0.00 -5.62
C PRO A 231 -1.92 0.14 -4.10
N ASP A 232 -2.16 1.34 -3.58
CA ASP A 232 -2.45 1.57 -2.17
C ASP A 232 -3.97 1.63 -2.08
N LEU A 233 -4.61 0.52 -1.72
CA LEU A 233 -6.04 0.50 -1.46
C LEU A 233 -6.24 1.05 -0.05
N SER A 234 -7.41 1.63 0.20
CA SER A 234 -7.72 2.09 1.55
C SER A 234 -9.21 2.00 1.82
N VAL A 235 -9.55 1.62 3.06
CA VAL A 235 -10.93 1.72 3.54
C VAL A 235 -11.11 3.09 4.20
N ASN A 236 -11.93 3.95 3.58
CA ASN A 236 -12.11 5.32 4.03
C ASN A 236 -13.23 5.46 5.07
N ALA A 237 -14.31 4.71 4.91
CA ALA A 237 -15.45 4.75 5.82
C ALA A 237 -16.31 3.48 5.75
N ILE A 238 -17.00 3.19 6.85
CA ILE A 238 -18.07 2.18 6.91
C ILE A 238 -19.36 2.91 7.28
N GLU A 239 -20.32 2.90 6.36
CA GLU A 239 -21.63 3.54 6.48
C GLU A 239 -22.69 2.45 6.69
N VAL A 240 -23.43 2.49 7.80
CA VAL A 240 -24.48 1.51 8.10
C VAL A 240 -25.83 2.16 7.87
N THR A 241 -26.55 1.72 6.84
CA THR A 241 -27.74 2.40 6.33
C THR A 241 -29.03 1.62 6.53
N GLN A 242 -30.04 2.28 7.12
CA GLN A 242 -31.44 1.88 7.11
C GLN A 242 -32.25 3.03 6.49
N ALA A 243 -32.80 2.83 5.29
CA ALA A 243 -33.49 3.86 4.53
C ALA A 243 -32.64 5.13 4.27
N ILE A 244 -32.79 6.17 5.11
CA ILE A 244 -32.07 7.45 5.00
C ILE A 244 -31.04 7.51 6.12
N GLN A 245 -29.76 7.62 5.76
CA GLN A 245 -28.66 7.83 6.69
C GLN A 245 -27.69 8.87 6.13
N ASP A 246 -27.00 9.54 7.04
CA ASP A 246 -25.83 10.36 6.74
C ASP A 246 -24.55 9.58 7.05
N LEU A 247 -23.39 10.14 6.69
CA LEU A 247 -22.09 9.51 6.94
C LEU A 247 -21.72 9.46 8.43
N ASP A 248 -22.34 10.32 9.25
CA ASP A 248 -22.12 10.37 10.70
C ASP A 248 -22.97 9.33 11.44
N ASN A 249 -23.81 8.57 10.73
CA ASN A 249 -24.79 7.61 11.28
C ASN A 249 -25.67 8.27 12.37
N SER A 250 -26.10 9.52 12.14
CA SER A 250 -26.83 10.31 13.13
C SER A 250 -28.25 9.79 13.38
N VAL A 251 -28.82 9.03 12.43
CA VAL A 251 -30.13 8.40 12.57
C VAL A 251 -29.97 7.09 13.34
N ARG A 252 -30.83 6.91 14.36
CA ARG A 252 -30.82 5.70 15.18
C ARG A 252 -31.18 4.48 14.33
N LEU A 253 -30.37 3.43 14.44
CA LEU A 253 -30.64 2.15 13.79
C LEU A 253 -31.58 1.32 14.67
N LEU A 254 -32.61 0.74 14.06
CA LEU A 254 -33.60 -0.09 14.74
C LEU A 254 -33.39 -1.56 14.39
N ALA A 255 -33.42 -2.43 15.40
CA ALA A 255 -33.42 -3.85 15.19
C ALA A 255 -34.66 -4.28 14.36
N GLY A 256 -34.50 -5.32 13.54
CA GLY A 256 -35.56 -5.87 12.70
C GLY A 256 -35.79 -5.15 11.37
N LYS A 257 -35.15 -3.99 11.12
CA LYS A 257 -35.22 -3.30 9.82
C LYS A 257 -34.17 -3.79 8.83
N ARG A 258 -34.47 -3.75 7.53
CA ARG A 258 -33.49 -4.13 6.50
C ARG A 258 -32.33 -3.15 6.56
N THR A 259 -31.11 -3.66 6.56
CA THR A 259 -29.92 -2.84 6.81
C THR A 259 -28.83 -3.22 5.83
N TYR A 260 -28.20 -2.21 5.26
CA TYR A 260 -27.04 -2.36 4.40
C TYR A 260 -25.82 -1.74 5.04
N VAL A 261 -24.65 -2.26 4.71
CA VAL A 261 -23.37 -1.65 5.04
C VAL A 261 -22.68 -1.30 3.74
N ARG A 262 -22.34 -0.02 3.57
CA ARG A 262 -21.52 0.46 2.48
C ARG A 262 -20.11 0.69 2.99
N VAL A 263 -19.14 0.05 2.35
CA VAL A 263 -17.71 0.25 2.65
C VAL A 263 -17.14 1.10 1.53
N HIS A 264 -16.78 2.34 1.90
CA HIS A 264 -16.20 3.32 0.99
C HIS A 264 -14.70 3.11 0.93
N VAL A 265 -14.18 3.02 -0.29
CA VAL A 265 -12.79 2.67 -0.54
C VAL A 265 -12.23 3.53 -1.65
N SER A 266 -10.93 3.79 -1.62
CA SER A 266 -10.23 4.56 -2.64
C SER A 266 -8.82 4.03 -2.84
N SER A 267 -8.23 4.38 -3.98
CA SER A 267 -6.83 4.09 -4.28
C SER A 267 -6.27 5.17 -5.19
N PRO A 268 -4.99 5.58 -5.06
CA PRO A 268 -4.37 6.56 -5.94
C PRO A 268 -4.41 6.19 -7.43
N THR A 269 -4.62 4.90 -7.75
CA THR A 269 -4.77 4.40 -9.12
C THR A 269 -6.04 3.57 -9.27
N VAL A 270 -6.60 3.52 -10.49
CA VAL A 270 -7.80 2.71 -10.75
C VAL A 270 -7.45 1.23 -10.68
N ARG A 271 -8.24 0.45 -9.94
CA ARG A 271 -8.07 -1.01 -9.80
C ARG A 271 -9.40 -1.74 -9.91
N SER A 272 -9.50 -2.63 -10.89
CA SER A 272 -10.68 -3.47 -11.12
C SER A 272 -10.56 -4.82 -10.41
N GLY A 273 -11.69 -5.47 -10.16
CA GLY A 273 -11.71 -6.84 -9.62
C GLY A 273 -11.37 -6.92 -8.14
N VAL A 274 -11.41 -5.81 -7.41
CA VAL A 274 -11.09 -5.78 -5.99
C VAL A 274 -12.25 -6.39 -5.20
N THR A 275 -11.94 -7.28 -4.27
CA THR A 275 -12.91 -7.94 -3.37
C THR A 275 -12.90 -7.31 -1.99
N ALA A 276 -13.91 -7.61 -1.17
CA ALA A 276 -13.93 -7.23 0.24
C ALA A 276 -14.71 -8.25 1.08
N THR A 277 -14.54 -8.16 2.39
CA THR A 277 -15.30 -8.93 3.39
C THR A 277 -15.79 -8.02 4.50
N LEU A 278 -16.93 -8.40 5.09
CA LEU A 278 -17.47 -7.74 6.27
C LEU A 278 -17.70 -8.79 7.37
N SER A 279 -17.11 -8.55 8.54
CA SER A 279 -17.31 -9.38 9.73
C SER A 279 -17.95 -8.55 10.84
N ALA A 280 -18.66 -9.21 11.75
CA ALA A 280 -19.33 -8.55 12.85
C ALA A 280 -19.03 -9.22 14.19
N ARG A 281 -18.96 -8.40 15.24
CA ARG A 281 -19.04 -8.83 16.63
C ARG A 281 -20.17 -8.09 17.33
N TYR A 282 -20.88 -8.78 18.20
CA TYR A 282 -22.05 -8.27 18.89
C TYR A 282 -21.88 -8.32 20.40
N ARG A 283 -22.40 -7.31 21.09
CA ARG A 283 -22.39 -7.21 22.54
C ARG A 283 -23.83 -6.93 23.04
N PRO A 284 -24.49 -7.90 23.71
CA PRO A 284 -25.87 -7.76 24.21
C PRO A 284 -26.00 -6.82 25.42
N LEU A 285 -24.96 -6.73 26.25
CA LEU A 285 -24.95 -5.96 27.50
C LEU A 285 -23.79 -4.98 27.49
N LEU A 286 -23.97 -3.77 28.03
CA LEU A 286 -22.98 -2.67 27.97
C LEU A 286 -21.56 -3.09 28.38
N PHE A 287 -21.44 -4.02 29.34
CA PHE A 287 -20.17 -4.53 29.88
C PHE A 287 -19.89 -6.02 29.58
N GLY A 288 -20.67 -6.65 28.69
CA GLY A 288 -20.45 -8.04 28.30
C GLY A 288 -19.31 -8.20 27.27
N PRO A 289 -18.78 -9.42 27.08
CA PRO A 289 -17.83 -9.69 26.01
C PRO A 289 -18.49 -9.56 24.64
N TYR A 290 -17.68 -9.28 23.62
CA TYR A 290 -18.13 -9.36 22.23
C TYR A 290 -18.20 -10.82 21.77
N ILE A 291 -19.27 -11.16 21.07
CA ILE A 291 -19.51 -12.47 20.46
C ILE A 291 -19.33 -12.32 18.95
N VAL A 292 -18.49 -13.16 18.34
CA VAL A 292 -18.31 -13.18 16.88
C VAL A 292 -19.59 -13.69 16.22
N LEU A 293 -20.07 -12.98 15.21
CA LEU A 293 -21.26 -13.36 14.46
C LEU A 293 -20.87 -13.99 13.11
N PRO A 294 -21.23 -15.26 12.86
CA PRO A 294 -21.13 -15.84 11.52
C PRO A 294 -22.35 -15.47 10.65
N PRO A 295 -22.24 -15.53 9.31
CA PRO A 295 -21.02 -15.78 8.53
C PRO A 295 -20.22 -14.49 8.26
N VAL A 296 -18.97 -14.59 7.82
CA VAL A 296 -18.30 -13.45 7.17
C VAL A 296 -19.00 -13.17 5.85
N LEU A 297 -19.43 -11.93 5.64
CA LEU A 297 -20.22 -11.54 4.47
C LEU A 297 -19.30 -11.16 3.30
N THR A 298 -19.74 -11.52 2.10
CA THR A 298 -19.23 -11.01 0.83
C THR A 298 -20.16 -9.92 0.29
N PRO A 299 -19.64 -8.98 -0.52
CA PRO A 299 -20.45 -7.90 -1.04
C PRO A 299 -21.44 -8.42 -2.09
N ILE A 300 -22.62 -7.82 -2.14
CA ILE A 300 -23.68 -8.12 -3.12
C ILE A 300 -23.52 -7.33 -4.43
N ASN A 301 -22.40 -6.62 -4.61
CA ASN A 301 -22.01 -6.05 -5.90
C ASN A 301 -21.97 -7.17 -6.96
N PRO A 302 -22.26 -6.89 -8.24
CA PRO A 302 -22.14 -7.87 -9.31
C PRO A 302 -20.76 -8.53 -9.31
N GLY A 303 -20.73 -9.87 -9.20
CA GLY A 303 -19.48 -10.64 -9.13
C GLY A 303 -18.69 -10.48 -7.82
N GLY A 304 -19.24 -9.84 -6.78
CA GLY A 304 -18.57 -9.64 -5.49
C GLY A 304 -17.37 -8.70 -5.55
N THR A 305 -17.23 -7.92 -6.64
CA THR A 305 -16.09 -7.04 -6.88
C THR A 305 -16.53 -5.64 -7.29
N ILE A 306 -15.61 -4.68 -7.17
CA ILE A 306 -15.77 -3.33 -7.71
C ILE A 306 -14.51 -2.85 -8.45
N THR A 307 -14.64 -1.70 -9.11
CA THR A 307 -13.49 -0.91 -9.57
C THR A 307 -13.22 0.22 -8.57
N VAL A 308 -12.13 0.10 -7.81
CA VAL A 308 -11.66 1.13 -6.88
C VAL A 308 -11.01 2.27 -7.65
N LYS A 309 -11.27 3.51 -7.24
CA LYS A 309 -10.88 4.74 -7.94
C LYS A 309 -10.23 5.74 -6.97
N PRO A 310 -9.49 6.74 -7.48
CA PRO A 310 -8.93 7.82 -6.66
C PRO A 310 -9.99 8.73 -6.03
N SER A 311 -11.12 8.92 -6.70
CA SER A 311 -12.21 9.79 -6.24
C SER A 311 -13.54 9.07 -6.41
N PRO A 312 -13.87 8.14 -5.50
CA PRO A 312 -15.14 7.40 -5.54
C PRO A 312 -16.32 8.36 -5.35
N ASN A 313 -17.38 8.17 -6.14
CA ASN A 313 -18.60 8.95 -6.00
C ASN A 313 -19.61 8.20 -5.13
N ARG A 314 -19.91 8.74 -3.93
CA ARG A 314 -20.90 8.15 -3.00
C ARG A 314 -22.28 7.92 -3.62
N ALA A 315 -22.69 8.74 -4.60
CA ALA A 315 -23.98 8.58 -5.28
C ALA A 315 -24.03 7.35 -6.21
N LEU A 316 -22.87 6.81 -6.62
CA LEU A 316 -22.76 5.61 -7.42
C LEU A 316 -22.61 4.38 -6.52
N LEU A 317 -23.54 3.43 -6.64
CA LEU A 317 -23.57 2.25 -5.79
C LEU A 317 -22.29 1.41 -5.90
N HIS A 318 -21.77 1.28 -7.12
CA HIS A 318 -20.61 0.44 -7.45
C HIS A 318 -19.25 1.10 -7.24
N ASP A 319 -19.22 2.32 -6.71
CA ASP A 319 -17.99 2.96 -6.21
C ASP A 319 -17.71 2.61 -4.73
N SER A 320 -18.53 1.72 -4.15
CA SER A 320 -18.43 1.20 -2.79
C SER A 320 -18.79 -0.28 -2.75
N PHE A 321 -18.29 -1.02 -1.76
CA PHE A 321 -18.78 -2.38 -1.49
C PHE A 321 -20.10 -2.30 -0.72
N LEU A 322 -21.08 -3.08 -1.15
CA LEU A 322 -22.41 -3.14 -0.56
C LEU A 322 -22.63 -4.50 0.08
N PHE A 323 -23.00 -4.52 1.35
CA PHE A 323 -23.33 -5.74 2.09
C PHE A 323 -24.76 -5.63 2.62
N GLU A 324 -25.55 -6.68 2.47
CA GLU A 324 -26.85 -6.80 3.14
C GLU A 324 -26.67 -7.57 4.45
N LEU A 325 -27.13 -7.00 5.57
CA LEU A 325 -27.02 -7.68 6.85
C LEU A 325 -28.07 -8.80 6.95
N PRO A 326 -27.69 -10.02 7.38
CA PRO A 326 -28.64 -11.11 7.54
C PRO A 326 -29.61 -10.85 8.71
N ALA A 327 -30.78 -11.47 8.64
CA ALA A 327 -31.81 -11.40 9.69
C ALA A 327 -31.25 -11.76 11.09
N SER A 328 -30.35 -12.74 11.15
CA SER A 328 -29.69 -13.19 12.39
C SER A 328 -28.88 -12.09 13.09
N TRP A 329 -28.39 -11.09 12.35
CA TRP A 329 -27.65 -9.96 12.91
C TRP A 329 -28.60 -8.81 13.22
N ARG A 330 -29.37 -8.38 12.22
CA ARG A 330 -30.22 -7.18 12.32
C ARG A 330 -31.39 -7.33 13.29
N ASN A 331 -31.80 -8.54 13.67
CA ASN A 331 -32.86 -8.75 14.66
C ASN A 331 -32.38 -8.63 16.11
N LEU A 332 -31.07 -8.52 16.36
CA LEU A 332 -30.53 -8.34 17.70
C LEU A 332 -30.52 -6.86 18.09
N THR A 333 -30.60 -6.59 19.39
CA THR A 333 -30.52 -5.25 19.96
C THR A 333 -29.25 -5.13 20.79
N GLY A 334 -28.55 -4.01 20.71
CA GLY A 334 -27.27 -3.81 21.39
C GLY A 334 -26.20 -3.27 20.45
N GLN A 335 -24.95 -3.38 20.89
CA GLN A 335 -23.81 -2.78 20.20
C GLN A 335 -23.14 -3.78 19.26
N PHE A 336 -22.76 -3.30 18.09
CA PHE A 336 -22.09 -4.05 17.04
C PHE A 336 -20.76 -3.40 16.70
N GLN A 337 -19.74 -4.23 16.46
CA GLN A 337 -18.51 -3.84 15.80
C GLN A 337 -18.47 -4.49 14.43
N PHE A 338 -18.46 -3.67 13.38
CA PHE A 338 -18.29 -4.12 12.01
C PHE A 338 -16.86 -3.87 11.57
N THR A 339 -16.20 -4.91 11.09
CA THR A 339 -14.85 -4.82 10.53
C THR A 339 -14.91 -5.17 9.06
N ALA A 340 -14.59 -4.18 8.22
CA ALA A 340 -14.43 -4.36 6.79
C ALA A 340 -12.96 -4.60 6.46
N ARG A 341 -12.69 -5.55 5.55
CA ARG A 341 -11.36 -5.80 5.01
C ARG A 341 -11.44 -5.85 3.49
N ILE A 342 -10.65 -5.02 2.81
CA ILE A 342 -10.51 -5.05 1.35
C ILE A 342 -9.39 -6.02 0.95
N ASP A 343 -9.52 -6.63 -0.23
CA ASP A 343 -8.62 -7.60 -0.83
C ASP A 343 -8.06 -8.64 0.16
N PRO A 344 -8.93 -9.40 0.87
CA PRO A 344 -8.48 -10.35 1.88
C PRO A 344 -7.60 -11.48 1.33
N ALA A 345 -7.70 -11.76 0.03
CA ALA A 345 -6.89 -12.75 -0.67
C ALA A 345 -5.59 -12.16 -1.27
N ASN A 346 -5.32 -10.86 -1.06
CA ASN A 346 -4.13 -10.15 -1.55
C ASN A 346 -3.90 -10.30 -3.07
N THR A 347 -4.98 -10.25 -3.85
CA THR A 347 -4.97 -10.46 -5.31
C THR A 347 -4.51 -9.24 -6.10
N VAL A 348 -4.60 -8.04 -5.51
CA VAL A 348 -4.30 -6.75 -6.16
C VAL A 348 -2.85 -6.33 -5.90
N ASN A 349 -2.10 -7.10 -5.09
CA ASN A 349 -0.73 -6.83 -4.63
C ASN A 349 -0.58 -5.42 -4.04
N ASP A 350 -1.44 -5.14 -3.07
CA ASP A 350 -1.35 -3.92 -2.27
C ASP A 350 -0.21 -4.05 -1.25
N LEU A 351 0.81 -3.21 -1.43
CA LEU A 351 2.00 -3.25 -0.61
C LEU A 351 1.78 -2.61 0.77
N ASN A 352 0.75 -1.78 0.94
CA ASN A 352 0.35 -1.19 2.20
C ASN A 352 -0.97 -1.80 2.66
N THR A 353 -0.90 -2.91 3.40
CA THR A 353 -2.12 -3.55 3.90
C THR A 353 -2.66 -2.95 5.20
N SER A 354 -1.97 -1.94 5.77
CA SER A 354 -2.30 -1.39 7.09
C SER A 354 -3.61 -0.57 7.10
N ASN A 355 -3.96 0.03 5.97
CA ASN A 355 -5.18 0.81 5.72
C ASN A 355 -6.28 0.00 5.01
N ASN A 356 -6.07 -1.30 4.80
CA ASN A 356 -7.05 -2.20 4.19
C ASN A 356 -8.09 -2.76 5.16
N LEU A 357 -8.04 -2.32 6.41
CA LEU A 357 -8.95 -2.74 7.47
C LEU A 357 -9.48 -1.54 8.23
N LEU A 358 -10.80 -1.46 8.38
CA LEU A 358 -11.45 -0.45 9.21
C LEU A 358 -12.52 -1.12 10.09
N THR A 359 -12.66 -0.63 11.32
CA THR A 359 -13.71 -1.07 12.24
C THR A 359 -14.58 0.11 12.65
N THR A 360 -15.89 -0.06 12.62
CA THR A 360 -16.86 0.92 13.16
C THR A 360 -17.73 0.27 14.23
N THR A 361 -18.20 1.08 15.18
CA THR A 361 -19.11 0.64 16.25
C THR A 361 -20.45 1.33 16.13
N ILE A 362 -21.54 0.56 16.07
CA ILE A 362 -22.91 1.06 15.96
C ILE A 362 -23.81 0.37 16.99
N SER A 363 -25.02 0.88 17.19
CA SER A 363 -26.01 0.23 18.07
C SER A 363 -27.36 0.09 17.38
N PHE A 364 -27.93 -1.10 17.44
CA PHE A 364 -29.33 -1.34 17.08
C PHE A 364 -30.20 -1.22 18.32
N LEU A 365 -31.22 -0.39 18.24
CA LEU A 365 -32.18 -0.17 19.31
C LEU A 365 -33.44 -1.00 19.07
N SER A 366 -34.09 -1.41 20.16
CA SER A 366 -35.46 -1.89 20.06
C SER A 366 -36.39 -0.73 19.69
N GLY A 367 -37.29 -0.94 18.74
CA GLY A 367 -38.33 0.00 18.36
C GLY A 367 -39.72 -0.52 18.73
N PRO A 368 -40.71 0.35 18.92
CA PRO A 368 -42.09 -0.08 19.10
C PRO A 368 -42.60 -0.80 17.84
N THR A 369 -43.38 -1.86 18.03
CA THR A 369 -44.02 -2.58 16.92
C THR A 369 -45.04 -1.67 16.24
N MET A 370 -44.86 -1.45 14.93
CA MET A 370 -45.85 -0.75 14.13
C MET A 370 -46.86 -1.75 13.58
N HIS A 371 -48.14 -1.54 13.90
CA HIS A 371 -49.23 -2.31 13.29
C HIS A 371 -49.67 -1.63 12.00
N LEU A 372 -49.25 -2.18 10.86
CA LEU A 372 -49.64 -1.69 9.55
C LEU A 372 -50.82 -2.53 9.03
N ARG A 373 -51.85 -1.86 8.48
CA ARG A 373 -52.90 -2.53 7.71
C ARG A 373 -52.82 -2.03 6.27
N ILE A 374 -52.40 -2.91 5.37
CA ILE A 374 -52.27 -2.62 3.94
C ILE A 374 -53.54 -3.09 3.22
N TYR A 375 -54.11 -2.23 2.37
CA TYR A 375 -55.24 -2.57 1.52
C TYR A 375 -54.78 -2.64 0.06
N ASN A 376 -54.83 -3.83 -0.55
CA ASN A 376 -54.56 -3.99 -1.97
C ASN A 376 -55.81 -3.62 -2.77
N VAL A 377 -55.92 -2.34 -3.14
CA VAL A 377 -57.10 -1.81 -3.84
C VAL A 377 -56.96 -2.03 -5.34
N ARG A 378 -57.88 -2.80 -5.92
CA ARG A 378 -58.06 -2.90 -7.37
C ARG A 378 -58.75 -1.63 -7.89
N TYR A 379 -58.22 -1.00 -8.93
CA TYR A 379 -58.86 0.14 -9.58
C TYR A 379 -58.73 0.07 -11.10
N THR A 380 -59.59 0.80 -11.81
CA THR A 380 -59.63 0.81 -13.28
C THR A 380 -59.42 2.23 -13.78
N VAL A 381 -58.53 2.42 -14.76
CA VAL A 381 -58.33 3.69 -15.47
C VAL A 381 -58.49 3.42 -16.97
N GLY A 382 -59.49 4.05 -17.58
CA GLY A 382 -59.91 3.69 -18.94
C GLY A 382 -60.37 2.23 -18.99
N ASN A 383 -59.77 1.44 -19.89
CA ASN A 383 -60.05 0.00 -20.02
C ASN A 383 -59.04 -0.91 -19.30
N ASN A 384 -58.11 -0.34 -18.52
CA ASN A 384 -57.07 -1.10 -17.84
C ASN A 384 -57.36 -1.24 -16.35
N THR A 385 -57.29 -2.47 -15.84
CA THR A 385 -57.39 -2.77 -14.40
C THR A 385 -56.00 -2.88 -13.80
N HIS A 386 -55.78 -2.19 -12.69
CA HIS A 386 -54.55 -2.19 -11.92
C HIS A 386 -54.76 -2.89 -10.58
N LEU A 387 -53.83 -3.76 -10.21
CA LEU A 387 -53.78 -4.44 -8.92
C LEU A 387 -52.32 -4.72 -8.55
N ALA A 388 -51.93 -4.46 -7.30
CA ALA A 388 -50.59 -4.78 -6.86
C ALA A 388 -50.42 -6.30 -6.73
N THR A 389 -49.28 -6.83 -7.17
CA THR A 389 -48.94 -8.24 -6.99
C THR A 389 -48.42 -8.49 -5.57
N ASN A 390 -48.36 -9.75 -5.15
CA ASN A 390 -47.78 -10.11 -3.84
C ASN A 390 -46.32 -9.66 -3.71
N LEU A 391 -45.56 -9.60 -4.81
CA LEU A 391 -44.19 -9.08 -4.79
C LEU A 391 -44.16 -7.61 -4.34
N HIS A 392 -45.05 -6.77 -4.88
CA HIS A 392 -45.13 -5.37 -4.48
C HIS A 392 -45.54 -5.21 -3.01
N LEU A 393 -46.48 -6.05 -2.54
CA LEU A 393 -46.93 -6.02 -1.15
C LEU A 393 -45.80 -6.44 -0.19
N ASN A 394 -45.08 -7.52 -0.50
CA ASN A 394 -43.97 -8.01 0.33
C ASN A 394 -42.84 -6.97 0.42
N ASN A 395 -42.56 -6.26 -0.68
CA ASN A 395 -41.57 -5.19 -0.69
C ASN A 395 -42.01 -3.96 0.12
N LEU A 396 -43.32 -3.76 0.33
CA LEU A 396 -43.85 -2.68 1.17
C LEU A 396 -43.75 -3.02 2.67
N GLU A 397 -43.96 -4.29 3.04
CA GLU A 397 -43.88 -4.77 4.42
C GLU A 397 -42.43 -4.88 4.92
N ASN A 398 -41.51 -5.27 4.05
CA ASN A 398 -40.13 -5.57 4.38
C ASN A 398 -39.17 -4.51 3.83
N TRP A 399 -39.25 -3.33 4.45
CA TRP A 399 -38.41 -2.15 4.22
C TRP A 399 -37.17 -2.08 5.12
#